data_AF-D3UWS8-F1
#
_entry.id   AF-D3UWS8-F1
#
_cell.length_a   1.000
_cell.length_b   1.000
_cell.length_c   1.000
_cell.angle_alpha   90.00
_cell.angle_beta   90.00
_cell.angle_gamma   90.00
#
_symmetry.space_group_name_H-M   'P 1'
#
loop_
_entity.id
_entity.type
_entity.pdbx_description
1 polymer ?
#
loop_
_entity_poly.entity_id
_entity_poly.type
_entity_poly.pdbx_seq_one_letter_code
_entity_poly.pdbx_strand_id
1 'polypeptide(L)'
;MSIDNNRAERAIKPFVIGRKAWLFSHTSRGAQASAILYSVIETAKANGLIPFDYVMTCLDELCQPTPDLEKLLPWKKVISKV
;
A
#
# COMPACT_ATOMS: atom_id res chain seq x y z
N MET A 1 -1.00 25.89 -13.44
CA MET A 1 -0.65 24.78 -12.54
C MET A 1 0.51 24.05 -13.19
N SER A 2 1.72 24.24 -12.70
CA SER A 2 2.90 23.53 -13.20
C SER A 2 2.80 22.07 -12.79
N ILE A 3 3.22 21.15 -13.67
CA ILE A 3 3.42 19.75 -13.27
C ILE A 3 4.47 19.73 -12.14
N ASP A 4 4.07 19.25 -10.97
CA ASP A 4 4.95 19.06 -9.82
C ASP A 4 4.76 17.65 -9.21
N ASN A 5 5.84 17.09 -8.66
CA ASN A 5 5.88 15.75 -8.09
C ASN A 5 5.82 15.77 -6.55
N ASN A 6 5.55 16.93 -5.93
CA ASN A 6 5.69 17.12 -4.48
C ASN A 6 4.87 16.11 -3.68
N ARG A 7 3.68 15.76 -4.18
CA ARG A 7 2.82 14.75 -3.55
C ARG A 7 3.48 13.36 -3.52
N ALA A 8 4.10 12.95 -4.63
CA ALA A 8 4.81 11.67 -4.71
C ALA A 8 6.06 11.68 -3.82
N GLU A 9 6.83 12.78 -3.81
CA GLU A 9 8.00 12.93 -2.95
C GLU A 9 7.65 12.88 -1.46
N ARG A 10 6.53 13.51 -1.07
CA ARG A 10 6.02 13.44 0.31
C ARG A 10 5.59 12.03 0.70
N ALA A 11 4.92 11.30 -0.20
CA ALA A 11 4.46 9.94 0.05
C ALA A 11 5.63 8.94 0.22
N ILE A 12 6.73 9.10 -0.53
CA ILE A 12 7.88 8.18 -0.45
C ILE A 12 8.84 8.51 0.71
N LYS A 13 8.81 9.74 1.25
CA LYS A 13 9.74 10.19 2.29
C LYS A 13 9.73 9.31 3.57
N PRO A 14 8.58 8.90 4.14
CA PRO A 14 8.54 8.01 5.29
C PRO A 14 9.18 6.65 5.01
N PHE A 15 8.98 6.09 3.82
CA PHE A 15 9.61 4.84 3.39
C PHE A 15 11.14 4.96 3.35
N VAL A 16 11.65 6.04 2.75
CA VAL A 16 13.11 6.28 2.64
C VAL A 16 13.76 6.45 4.00
N ILE A 17 13.05 7.00 4.98
CA ILE A 17 13.52 7.13 6.37
C ILE A 17 13.47 5.76 7.06
N GLY A 18 12.34 5.04 6.95
CA GLY A 18 12.07 3.79 7.64
C GLY A 18 12.95 2.62 7.21
N ARG A 19 13.35 2.56 5.92
CA ARG A 19 14.17 1.45 5.39
C ARG A 19 15.49 1.21 6.14
N LYS A 20 16.05 2.22 6.82
CA LYS A 20 17.27 2.05 7.65
C LYS A 20 17.05 1.14 8.86
N ALA A 21 15.81 0.94 9.28
CA ALA A 21 15.42 0.13 10.44
C ALA A 21 14.83 -1.24 10.04
N TRP A 22 14.71 -1.57 8.75
CA TRP A 22 14.07 -2.80 8.30
C TRP A 22 15.08 -3.88 7.97
N LEU A 23 14.92 -5.04 8.61
CA LEU A 23 15.86 -6.17 8.59
C LEU A 23 16.14 -6.74 7.18
N PHE A 24 15.28 -6.48 6.19
CA PHE A 24 15.33 -7.10 4.86
C PHE A 24 15.41 -6.12 3.68
N SER A 25 15.66 -4.82 3.92
CA SER A 25 15.77 -3.82 2.85
C SER A 25 17.05 -3.90 2.01
N HIS A 26 17.96 -4.84 2.32
CA HIS A 26 19.27 -4.98 1.68
C HIS A 26 19.30 -5.93 0.47
N THR A 27 18.24 -6.71 0.25
CA THR A 27 18.15 -7.61 -0.90
C THR A 27 17.23 -7.02 -1.98
N SER A 28 17.51 -7.29 -3.25
CA SER A 28 16.65 -6.85 -4.37
C SER A 28 15.20 -7.32 -4.21
N ARG A 29 15.02 -8.59 -3.79
CA ARG A 29 13.70 -9.17 -3.50
C ARG A 29 12.99 -8.47 -2.36
N GLY A 30 13.68 -8.20 -1.25
CA GLY A 30 13.11 -7.47 -0.11
C GLY A 30 12.76 -6.02 -0.45
N ALA A 31 13.59 -5.35 -1.24
CA ALA A 31 13.32 -4.01 -1.74
C ALA A 31 12.07 -3.98 -2.64
N GLN A 32 11.94 -4.94 -3.56
CA GLN A 32 10.78 -5.06 -4.45
C GLN A 32 9.50 -5.35 -3.66
N ALA A 33 9.53 -6.31 -2.73
CA ALA A 33 8.38 -6.63 -1.89
C ALA A 33 7.93 -5.43 -1.05
N SER A 34 8.89 -4.70 -0.46
CA SER A 34 8.62 -3.49 0.31
C SER A 34 8.01 -2.39 -0.55
N ALA A 35 8.50 -2.19 -1.78
CA ALA A 35 7.97 -1.21 -2.71
C ALA A 35 6.51 -1.51 -3.11
N ILE A 36 6.19 -2.79 -3.36
CA ILE A 36 4.81 -3.22 -3.66
C ILE A 36 3.90 -2.95 -2.46
N LEU A 37 4.28 -3.40 -1.26
CA LEU A 37 3.47 -3.21 -0.06
C LEU A 37 3.20 -1.73 0.23
N TYR A 38 4.22 -0.88 0.11
CA TYR A 38 4.04 0.57 0.31
C TYR A 38 3.16 1.21 -0.75
N SER A 39 3.25 0.77 -2.00
CA SER A 39 2.36 1.25 -3.07
C SER A 39 0.90 0.94 -2.74
N VAL A 40 0.62 -0.25 -2.20
CA VAL A 40 -0.73 -0.64 -1.74
C VAL A 40 -1.20 0.23 -0.57
N ILE A 41 -0.34 0.45 0.43
CA ILE A 41 -0.65 1.29 1.60
C ILE A 41 -0.94 2.74 1.20
N GLU A 42 -0.09 3.34 0.36
CA GLU A 42 -0.28 4.72 -0.10
C GLU A 42 -1.52 4.87 -0.98
N THR A 43 -1.87 3.83 -1.76
CA THR A 43 -3.13 3.79 -2.50
C THR A 43 -4.33 3.75 -1.54
N ALA A 44 -4.27 2.96 -0.47
CA ALA A 44 -5.33 2.89 0.54
C ALA A 44 -5.55 4.27 1.21
N LYS A 45 -4.46 4.91 1.65
CA LYS A 45 -4.50 6.26 2.23
C LYS A 45 -5.07 7.29 1.25
N ALA A 46 -4.67 7.23 -0.03
CA ALA A 46 -5.17 8.13 -1.06
C ALA A 46 -6.69 7.99 -1.30
N ASN A 47 -7.28 6.83 -0.94
CA ASN A 47 -8.72 6.56 -1.02
C ASN A 47 -9.45 6.74 0.32
N GLY A 48 -8.77 7.25 1.37
CA GLY A 48 -9.36 7.46 2.70
C GLY A 48 -9.62 6.17 3.49
N LEU A 49 -8.94 5.08 3.15
CA LEU A 49 -9.06 3.81 3.84
C LEU A 49 -8.10 3.72 5.03
N ILE A 50 -8.48 2.95 6.05
CA ILE A 50 -7.57 2.53 7.11
C ILE A 50 -6.60 1.48 6.51
N PRO A 51 -5.28 1.76 6.40
CA PRO A 51 -4.39 0.89 5.63
C PRO A 51 -4.26 -0.52 6.20
N PHE A 52 -4.33 -0.65 7.52
CA PHE A 52 -4.27 -1.96 8.19
C PHE A 52 -5.46 -2.84 7.77
N ASP A 53 -6.69 -2.33 7.94
CA ASP A 53 -7.92 -3.03 7.57
C ASP A 53 -7.93 -3.40 6.09
N TYR A 54 -7.49 -2.48 5.21
CA TYR A 54 -7.41 -2.73 3.78
C TYR A 54 -6.44 -3.87 3.45
N VAL A 55 -5.23 -3.85 4.00
CA VAL A 55 -4.23 -4.91 3.74
C VAL A 55 -4.72 -6.24 4.30
N MET A 56 -5.32 -6.26 5.48
CA MET A 56 -5.89 -7.49 6.07
C MET A 56 -7.01 -8.06 5.18
N THR A 57 -7.93 -7.21 4.73
CA THR A 57 -9.00 -7.60 3.80
C THR A 57 -8.43 -8.17 2.49
N CYS A 58 -7.38 -7.55 1.94
CA CYS A 58 -6.70 -8.08 0.75
C CYS A 58 -6.10 -9.46 1.01
N LEU A 59 -5.43 -9.67 2.14
CA LEU A 59 -4.84 -10.96 2.47
C LEU A 59 -5.91 -12.05 2.69
N ASP A 60 -7.01 -11.71 3.38
CA ASP A 60 -8.12 -12.64 3.63
C ASP A 60 -8.82 -13.10 2.34
N GLU A 61 -9.02 -12.18 1.38
CA GLU A 61 -9.59 -12.52 0.08
C GLU A 61 -8.60 -13.30 -0.79
N LEU A 62 -7.30 -12.94 -0.77
CA LEU A 62 -6.27 -13.65 -1.54
C LEU A 62 -6.02 -15.08 -1.03
N CYS A 63 -6.39 -15.39 0.21
CA CYS A 63 -6.37 -16.74 0.75
C CYS A 63 -7.53 -17.62 0.25
N GLN A 64 -8.55 -17.06 -0.42
CA GLN A 64 -9.66 -17.84 -0.95
C GLN A 64 -9.24 -18.67 -2.17
N PRO A 65 -9.87 -19.84 -2.42
CA PRO A 65 -9.57 -20.67 -3.60
C PRO A 65 -9.82 -19.94 -4.93
N THR A 66 -10.79 -19.03 -4.93
CA THR A 66 -11.17 -18.19 -6.08
C THR A 66 -11.31 -16.74 -5.60
N PRO A 67 -10.21 -15.98 -5.53
CA PRO A 67 -10.23 -14.62 -5.00
C PRO A 67 -10.96 -13.66 -5.96
N ASP A 68 -11.83 -12.83 -5.42
CA ASP A 68 -12.51 -11.77 -6.17
C ASP A 68 -11.76 -10.45 -6.05
N LEU A 69 -10.91 -10.18 -7.04
CA LEU A 69 -10.07 -8.98 -7.08
C LEU A 69 -10.89 -7.68 -7.23
N GLU A 70 -12.12 -7.73 -7.75
CA GLU A 70 -12.93 -6.52 -7.90
C GLU A 70 -13.40 -5.98 -6.56
N LYS A 71 -13.58 -6.86 -5.56
CA LYS A 71 -13.92 -6.46 -4.19
C LYS A 71 -12.77 -5.73 -3.50
N LEU A 72 -11.54 -6.04 -3.89
CA LEU A 72 -10.33 -5.44 -3.33
C LEU A 72 -10.04 -4.05 -3.85
N LEU A 73 -10.80 -3.53 -4.82
CA LEU A 73 -10.56 -2.21 -5.38
C LEU A 73 -10.82 -1.11 -4.32
N PRO A 74 -9.87 -0.20 -4.09
CA PRO A 74 -9.89 0.72 -2.95
C PRO A 74 -11.00 1.79 -3.01
N TRP A 75 -11.66 1.95 -4.17
CA TRP A 75 -12.80 2.83 -4.35
C TRP A 75 -14.16 2.18 -4.04
N LYS A 76 -14.20 0.88 -3.71
CA LYS A 76 -15.43 0.20 -3.29
C LYS A 76 -15.80 0.58 -1.86
N LYS A 77 -17.11 0.70 -1.56
CA LYS A 77 -17.65 1.13 -0.25
C LYS A 77 -17.57 0.05 0.85
N VAL A 78 -17.06 -1.14 0.55
CA VAL A 78 -17.13 -2.30 1.44
C VAL A 78 -16.08 -2.24 2.56
N ILE A 79 -15.04 -1.43 2.38
CA ILE A 79 -13.87 -1.40 3.26
C ILE A 79 -13.94 -0.17 4.18
N SER A 80 -13.48 -0.35 5.43
CA SER A 80 -13.45 0.67 6.48
C SER A 80 -12.78 1.97 6.02
N LYS A 81 -13.46 3.10 6.26
CA LYS A 81 -13.03 4.45 5.91
C LYS A 81 -12.81 5.29 7.17
N VAL A 82 -11.84 6.19 7.08
CA VAL A 82 -11.58 7.23 8.10
C VAL A 82 -12.61 8.34 8.01
#